data_AF-A0A2E6XNS6-F1
#
_entry.id   AF-A0A2E6XNS6-F1
#
_cell.length_a   1.000
_cell.length_b   1.000
_cell.length_c   1.000
_cell.angle_alpha   90.00
_cell.angle_beta   90.00
_cell.angle_gamma   90.00
#
_symmetry.space_group_name_H-M   'P 1'
#
loop_
_entity.id
_entity.type
_entity.pdbx_description
1 polymer ?
#
loop_
_entity_poly.entity_id
_entity_poly.type
_entity_poly.pdbx_seq_one_letter_code
_entity_poly.pdbx_strand_id
1 'polypeptide(L)'
;MGMSVWLLPKPIQKEEEQPITPPIDAKDEAGRYIQKASENFFYHEFDEAIKNYKKAIEVYEKEGEIKKAAKVFESIGDMYKFRRNLKEAEKHYILAMENHRKNQDSLGEARAMNLAGDLYMERKIFSPAGAWYKKGLELVKNDPPHLIKALVLENMGHYLWKTENIPEAIVHFTQARDTFSALNNQMGYEHMGAVLNKLRGGQSHGHQIPDEGLKFHTSPTPKRKT
;
A
#
# COMPACT_ATOMS: atom_id res chain seq x y z
N MET A 1 -40.40 -57.78 29.88
CA MET A 1 -40.16 -56.48 30.53
C MET A 1 -39.30 -55.66 29.60
N GLY A 2 -39.78 -54.48 29.22
CA GLY A 2 -39.27 -53.68 28.11
C GLY A 2 -37.90 -53.05 28.38
N MET A 3 -37.05 -53.05 27.36
CA MET A 3 -35.83 -52.26 27.30
C MET A 3 -36.19 -50.80 27.02
N SER A 4 -36.05 -49.92 28.01
CA SER A 4 -36.02 -48.48 27.78
C SER A 4 -34.66 -48.07 27.24
N VAL A 5 -34.54 -47.99 25.92
CA VAL A 5 -33.39 -47.39 25.23
C VAL A 5 -33.48 -45.88 25.42
N TRP A 6 -32.57 -45.32 26.22
CA TRP A 6 -32.36 -43.88 26.27
C TRP A 6 -31.78 -43.42 24.93
N LEU A 7 -32.58 -42.72 24.14
CA LEU A 7 -32.12 -41.98 22.96
C LEU A 7 -31.31 -40.78 23.44
N LEU A 8 -29.98 -40.91 23.44
CA LEU A 8 -29.08 -39.75 23.55
C LEU A 8 -29.29 -38.85 22.32
N PRO A 9 -29.39 -37.52 22.49
CA PRO A 9 -29.45 -36.60 21.36
C PRO A 9 -28.16 -36.74 20.54
N LYS A 10 -28.31 -36.86 19.21
CA LYS A 10 -27.18 -36.90 18.28
C LYS A 10 -26.26 -35.71 18.55
N PRO A 11 -24.91 -35.87 18.54
CA PRO A 11 -24.03 -34.74 18.63
C PRO A 11 -24.36 -33.79 17.48
N ILE A 12 -24.64 -32.53 17.84
CA ILE A 12 -24.77 -31.44 16.88
C ILE A 12 -23.48 -31.46 16.09
N GLN A 13 -23.56 -31.79 14.79
CA GLN A 13 -22.44 -31.59 13.88
C GLN A 13 -22.11 -30.10 14.00
N LYS A 14 -20.94 -29.77 14.55
CA LYS A 14 -20.39 -28.42 14.39
C LYS A 14 -20.37 -28.19 12.88
N GLU A 15 -21.22 -27.29 12.42
CA GLU A 15 -21.07 -26.72 11.09
C GLU A 15 -19.61 -26.25 11.01
N GLU A 16 -18.84 -26.85 10.11
CA GLU A 16 -17.53 -26.34 9.75
C GLU A 16 -17.78 -24.94 9.22
N GLU A 17 -17.51 -23.94 10.06
CA GLU A 17 -17.51 -22.54 9.67
C GLU A 17 -16.57 -22.43 8.47
N GLN A 18 -17.14 -22.18 7.30
CA GLN A 18 -16.33 -21.98 6.11
C GLN A 18 -15.39 -20.81 6.38
N PRO A 19 -14.07 -20.98 6.18
CA PRO A 19 -13.13 -19.92 6.44
C PRO A 19 -13.52 -18.70 5.60
N ILE A 20 -13.58 -17.55 6.27
CA ILE A 20 -13.89 -16.24 5.67
C ILE A 20 -12.77 -15.80 4.70
N THR A 21 -11.67 -16.55 4.66
CA THR A 21 -10.60 -16.46 3.68
C THR A 21 -10.79 -17.51 2.59
N PRO A 22 -10.74 -17.13 1.30
CA PRO A 22 -10.90 -18.07 0.20
C PRO A 22 -9.84 -19.19 0.24
N PRO A 23 -10.10 -20.35 -0.38
CA PRO A 23 -9.16 -21.48 -0.38
C PRO A 23 -7.82 -21.05 -1.01
N ILE A 24 -6.73 -21.21 -0.26
CA ILE A 24 -5.39 -20.81 -0.71
C ILE A 24 -4.76 -21.99 -1.47
N ASP A 25 -5.19 -22.19 -2.70
CA ASP A 25 -4.47 -23.06 -3.64
C ASP A 25 -3.18 -22.37 -4.12
N ALA A 26 -2.17 -22.28 -3.27
CA ALA A 26 -0.84 -21.84 -3.68
C ALA A 26 -0.19 -22.92 -4.58
N LYS A 27 -0.35 -22.74 -5.90
CA LYS A 27 0.16 -23.66 -6.92
C LYS A 27 1.69 -23.79 -6.92
N ASP A 28 2.41 -22.73 -6.53
CA ASP A 28 3.88 -22.71 -6.46
C ASP A 28 4.41 -22.81 -5.02
N GLU A 29 5.65 -23.27 -4.86
CA GLU A 29 6.26 -23.53 -3.55
C GLU A 29 6.42 -22.26 -2.70
N ALA A 30 6.80 -21.15 -3.33
CA ALA A 30 6.95 -19.86 -2.66
C ALA A 30 5.61 -19.35 -2.10
N GLY A 31 4.52 -19.53 -2.85
CA GLY A 31 3.17 -19.14 -2.44
C GLY A 31 2.73 -19.86 -1.17
N ARG A 32 3.08 -21.14 -1.00
CA ARG A 32 2.79 -21.90 0.24
C ARG A 32 3.53 -21.32 1.44
N TYR A 33 4.78 -20.89 1.27
CA TYR A 33 5.52 -20.22 2.33
C TYR A 33 4.93 -18.84 2.65
N ILE A 34 4.48 -18.07 1.66
CA ILE A 34 3.81 -16.78 1.88
C ILE A 34 2.49 -16.95 2.63
N GLN A 35 1.70 -17.96 2.28
CA GLN A 35 0.49 -18.32 2.99
C GLN A 35 0.80 -18.58 4.46
N LYS A 36 1.72 -19.51 4.73
CA LYS A 36 2.11 -19.87 6.09
C LYS A 36 2.67 -18.66 6.85
N ALA A 37 3.42 -17.79 6.19
CA ALA A 37 3.92 -16.55 6.79
C ALA A 37 2.77 -15.62 7.21
N SER A 38 1.73 -15.52 6.39
CA SER A 38 0.54 -14.71 6.66
C SER A 38 -0.30 -15.29 7.81
N GLU A 39 -0.43 -16.61 7.88
CA GLU A 39 -1.07 -17.33 8.99
C GLU A 39 -0.30 -17.08 10.30
N ASN A 40 1.03 -17.26 10.29
CA ASN A 40 1.87 -16.99 11.45
C ASN A 40 1.78 -15.52 11.89
N PHE A 41 1.74 -14.58 10.94
CA PHE A 41 1.54 -13.16 11.25
C PHE A 41 0.20 -12.91 11.95
N PHE A 42 -0.88 -13.52 11.48
CA PHE A 42 -2.20 -13.43 12.10
C PHE A 42 -2.21 -13.95 13.55
N TYR A 43 -1.50 -15.05 13.81
CA TYR A 43 -1.33 -15.60 15.16
C TYR A 43 -0.21 -14.94 15.98
N HIS A 44 0.34 -13.82 15.51
CA HIS A 44 1.41 -13.05 16.19
C HIS A 44 2.74 -13.83 16.36
N GLU A 45 2.94 -14.88 15.56
CA GLU A 45 4.17 -15.69 15.48
C GLU A 45 5.17 -15.06 14.50
N PHE A 46 5.60 -13.84 14.80
CA PHE A 46 6.36 -13.00 13.85
C PHE A 46 7.68 -13.62 13.37
N ASP A 47 8.40 -14.31 14.25
CA ASP A 47 9.70 -14.89 13.87
C ASP A 47 9.53 -16.05 12.89
N GLU A 48 8.47 -16.86 13.06
CA GLU A 48 8.10 -17.91 12.11
C GLU A 48 7.51 -17.32 10.82
N ALA A 49 6.80 -16.18 10.88
CA ALA A 49 6.36 -15.46 9.69
C ALA A 49 7.57 -15.00 8.85
N ILE A 50 8.54 -14.33 9.47
CA ILE A 50 9.79 -13.88 8.81
C ILE A 50 10.52 -15.07 8.18
N LYS A 51 10.63 -16.18 8.90
CA LYS A 51 11.30 -17.39 8.43
C LYS A 51 10.62 -17.98 7.19
N ASN A 52 9.29 -18.02 7.14
CA ASN A 52 8.58 -18.49 5.96
C ASN A 52 8.70 -17.50 4.79
N TYR A 53 8.63 -16.18 5.03
CA TYR A 53 8.91 -15.20 3.97
C TYR A 53 10.31 -15.34 3.38
N LYS A 54 11.34 -15.58 4.20
CA LYS A 54 12.71 -15.83 3.71
C LYS A 54 12.79 -17.06 2.81
N LYS A 55 12.10 -18.14 3.16
CA LYS A 55 12.01 -19.33 2.28
C LYS A 55 11.32 -19.01 0.95
N ALA A 56 10.25 -18.21 0.98
CA ALA A 56 9.59 -17.77 -0.25
C ALA A 56 10.51 -16.94 -1.16
N ILE A 57 11.32 -16.05 -0.57
CA ILE A 57 12.33 -15.28 -1.29
C ILE A 57 13.36 -16.21 -1.94
N GLU A 58 13.91 -17.17 -1.20
CA GLU A 58 14.88 -18.14 -1.73
C GLU A 58 14.34 -18.94 -2.92
N VAL A 59 13.05 -19.33 -2.88
CA VAL A 59 12.39 -20.02 -3.98
C VAL A 59 12.25 -19.08 -5.19
N TYR A 60 11.70 -17.87 -5.00
CA TYR A 60 11.55 -16.92 -6.11
C TYR A 60 12.89 -16.50 -6.73
N GLU A 61 13.94 -16.34 -5.93
CA GLU A 61 15.29 -16.03 -6.45
C GLU A 61 15.83 -17.19 -7.30
N LYS A 62 15.64 -18.44 -6.88
CA LYS A 62 16.03 -19.63 -7.67
C LYS A 62 15.25 -19.75 -8.98
N GLU A 63 13.97 -19.36 -8.97
CA GLU A 63 13.10 -19.37 -10.14
C GLU A 63 13.32 -18.16 -11.06
N GLY A 64 14.14 -17.17 -10.66
CA GLY A 64 14.34 -15.93 -11.40
C GLY A 64 13.18 -14.93 -11.29
N GLU A 65 12.23 -15.17 -10.39
CA GLU A 65 11.04 -14.35 -10.13
C GLU A 65 11.36 -13.17 -9.20
N ILE A 66 12.37 -12.37 -9.56
CA ILE A 66 12.93 -11.29 -8.72
C ILE A 66 11.86 -10.25 -8.32
N LYS A 67 10.92 -9.95 -9.22
CA LYS A 67 9.78 -9.05 -8.92
C LYS A 67 8.90 -9.58 -7.80
N LYS A 68 8.68 -10.90 -7.71
CA LYS A 68 7.92 -11.51 -6.62
C LYS A 68 8.71 -11.49 -5.33
N ALA A 69 10.00 -11.83 -5.38
CA ALA A 69 10.90 -11.72 -4.22
C ALA A 69 10.92 -10.29 -3.63
N ALA A 70 10.99 -9.26 -4.48
CA ALA A 70 10.93 -7.87 -4.07
C ALA A 70 9.65 -7.51 -3.29
N LYS A 71 8.49 -8.02 -3.71
CA LYS A 71 7.24 -7.85 -2.96
C LYS A 71 7.26 -8.53 -1.60
N VAL A 72 7.90 -9.69 -1.49
CA VAL A 72 8.05 -10.37 -0.20
C VAL A 72 8.96 -9.58 0.74
N PHE A 73 10.01 -8.93 0.23
CA PHE A 73 10.81 -7.99 1.03
C PHE A 73 9.96 -6.84 1.59
N GLU A 74 9.04 -6.27 0.79
CA GLU A 74 8.10 -5.25 1.28
C GLU A 74 7.22 -5.79 2.42
N SER A 75 6.68 -7.00 2.28
CA SER A 75 5.87 -7.63 3.34
C SER A 75 6.64 -7.83 4.65
N ILE A 76 7.92 -8.20 4.57
CA ILE A 76 8.78 -8.27 5.77
C ILE A 76 8.98 -6.85 6.36
N GLY A 77 9.18 -5.84 5.51
CA GLY A 77 9.27 -4.44 5.93
C GLY A 77 8.01 -3.97 6.68
N ASP A 78 6.83 -4.24 6.13
CA ASP A 78 5.54 -3.92 6.75
C ASP A 78 5.35 -4.62 8.10
N MET A 79 5.78 -5.87 8.22
CA MET A 79 5.72 -6.60 9.49
C MET A 79 6.66 -6.02 10.54
N TYR A 80 7.89 -5.62 10.18
CA TYR A 80 8.77 -4.91 11.11
C TYR A 80 8.21 -3.53 11.50
N LYS A 81 7.61 -2.82 10.55
CA LYS A 81 6.91 -1.56 10.78
C LYS A 81 5.77 -1.74 11.79
N PHE A 82 4.95 -2.78 11.62
CA PHE A 82 3.87 -3.16 12.55
C PHE A 82 4.40 -3.40 13.97
N ARG A 83 5.54 -4.08 14.11
CA ARG A 83 6.23 -4.28 15.40
C ARG A 83 6.99 -3.05 15.93
N ARG A 84 6.85 -1.89 15.28
CA ARG A 84 7.59 -0.65 15.60
C ARG A 84 9.11 -0.79 15.51
N ASN A 85 9.62 -1.82 14.83
CA ASN A 85 11.04 -1.97 14.52
C ASN A 85 11.37 -1.28 13.20
N LEU A 86 11.39 0.05 13.24
CA LEU A 86 11.48 0.88 12.04
C LEU A 86 12.85 0.75 11.33
N LYS A 87 13.93 0.45 12.06
CA LYS A 87 15.25 0.24 11.47
C LYS A 87 15.27 -0.99 10.55
N GLU A 88 14.69 -2.10 11.00
CA GLU A 88 14.60 -3.30 10.16
C GLU A 88 13.57 -3.12 9.04
N ALA A 89 12.48 -2.37 9.26
CA ALA A 89 11.53 -2.03 8.20
C ALA A 89 12.21 -1.29 7.05
N GLU A 90 12.98 -0.24 7.36
CA GLU A 90 13.73 0.54 6.38
C GLU A 90 14.67 -0.33 5.56
N LYS A 91 15.44 -1.20 6.23
CA LYS A 91 16.37 -2.12 5.58
C LYS A 91 15.66 -3.01 4.55
N HIS A 92 14.48 -3.55 4.88
CA HIS A 92 13.74 -4.44 3.97
C HIS A 92 13.08 -3.67 2.83
N TYR A 93 12.62 -2.44 3.04
CA TYR A 93 12.18 -1.58 1.94
C TYR A 93 13.33 -1.23 0.99
N ILE A 94 14.55 -0.99 1.49
CA ILE A 94 15.74 -0.77 0.64
C ILE A 94 16.05 -2.01 -0.19
N LEU A 95 16.03 -3.21 0.40
CA LEU A 95 16.20 -4.46 -0.33
C LEU A 95 15.12 -4.66 -1.41
N ALA A 96 13.87 -4.30 -1.14
CA ALA A 96 12.82 -4.32 -2.14
C ALA A 96 13.10 -3.35 -3.31
N MET A 97 13.53 -2.11 -3.01
CA MET A 97 13.92 -1.12 -4.03
C MET A 97 15.03 -1.67 -4.94
N GLU A 98 16.07 -2.25 -4.36
CA GLU A 98 17.20 -2.83 -5.10
C GLU A 98 16.77 -3.96 -6.03
N ASN A 99 15.86 -4.84 -5.57
CA ASN A 99 15.36 -5.94 -6.39
C ASN A 99 14.43 -5.46 -7.51
N HIS A 100 13.54 -4.51 -7.24
CA HIS A 100 12.73 -3.89 -8.31
C HIS A 100 13.59 -3.21 -9.35
N ARG A 101 14.65 -2.50 -8.93
CA ARG A 101 15.61 -1.87 -9.84
C ARG A 101 16.33 -2.91 -10.71
N LYS A 102 16.82 -4.00 -10.12
CA LYS A 102 17.44 -5.12 -10.86
C LYS A 102 16.48 -5.72 -11.90
N ASN A 103 15.18 -5.74 -11.59
CA ASN A 103 14.13 -6.23 -12.47
C ASN A 103 13.53 -5.14 -13.40
N GLN A 104 14.10 -3.93 -13.44
CA GLN A 104 13.58 -2.80 -14.23
C GLN A 104 12.10 -2.46 -13.95
N ASP A 105 11.62 -2.74 -12.74
CA ASP A 105 10.26 -2.43 -12.30
C ASP A 105 10.19 -1.04 -11.64
N SER A 106 10.11 0.01 -12.45
CA SER A 106 10.04 1.42 -11.98
C SER A 106 8.91 1.65 -10.98
N LEU A 107 7.74 1.07 -11.24
CA LEU A 107 6.57 1.17 -10.39
C LEU A 107 6.76 0.42 -9.06
N GLY A 108 7.41 -0.74 -9.09
CA GLY A 108 7.83 -1.48 -7.90
C GLY A 108 8.79 -0.69 -7.03
N GLU A 109 9.84 -0.15 -7.66
CA GLU A 109 10.86 0.64 -6.97
C GLU A 109 10.26 1.93 -6.35
N ALA A 110 9.41 2.65 -7.09
CA ALA A 110 8.72 3.83 -6.58
C ALA A 110 7.77 3.51 -5.42
N ARG A 111 7.11 2.33 -5.43
CA ARG A 111 6.30 1.87 -4.29
C ARG A 111 7.17 1.65 -3.06
N ALA A 112 8.31 0.98 -3.19
CA ALA A 112 9.21 0.75 -2.07
C ALA A 112 9.82 2.07 -1.53
N MET A 113 10.12 3.04 -2.40
CA MET A 113 10.49 4.40 -1.99
C MET A 113 9.35 5.10 -1.23
N ASN A 114 8.10 4.95 -1.68
CA ASN A 114 6.94 5.50 -0.99
C ASN A 114 6.76 4.92 0.43
N LEU A 115 6.95 3.60 0.59
CA LEU A 115 6.93 2.93 1.90
C LEU A 115 8.04 3.44 2.83
N ALA A 116 9.25 3.65 2.30
CA ALA A 116 10.33 4.26 3.07
C ALA A 116 10.00 5.71 3.48
N GLY A 117 9.43 6.51 2.57
CA GLY A 117 8.98 7.87 2.89
C GLY A 117 7.94 7.89 4.01
N ASP A 118 6.96 6.99 3.95
CA ASP A 118 5.91 6.85 4.96
C ASP A 118 6.47 6.45 6.33
N LEU A 119 7.45 5.54 6.35
CA LEU A 119 8.17 5.18 7.56
C LEU A 119 8.84 6.40 8.23
N TYR A 120 9.42 7.31 7.44
CA TYR A 120 10.01 8.55 7.94
C TYR A 120 8.97 9.58 8.39
N MET A 121 7.81 9.64 7.72
CA MET A 121 6.66 10.44 8.16
C MET A 121 6.17 9.99 9.55
N GLU A 122 6.06 8.69 9.79
CA GLU A 122 5.69 8.15 11.11
C GLU A 122 6.70 8.51 12.20
N ARG A 123 7.99 8.59 11.85
CA ARG A 123 9.06 9.05 12.75
C ARG A 123 9.09 10.56 12.96
N LYS A 124 8.27 11.32 12.22
CA LYS A 124 8.30 12.79 12.16
C LYS A 124 9.67 13.34 11.73
N ILE A 125 10.41 12.57 10.94
CA ILE A 125 11.69 12.99 10.36
C ILE A 125 11.39 13.36 8.91
N PHE A 126 11.00 14.62 8.71
CA PHE A 126 10.37 15.05 7.46
C PHE A 126 11.35 15.14 6.28
N SER A 127 12.59 15.57 6.50
CA SER A 127 13.55 15.78 5.40
C SER A 127 13.83 14.50 4.59
N PRO A 128 14.13 13.33 5.20
CA PRO A 128 14.25 12.07 4.47
C PRO A 128 12.93 11.61 3.82
N ALA A 129 11.77 11.85 4.45
CA ALA A 129 10.48 11.49 3.87
C ALA A 129 10.25 12.17 2.51
N GLY A 130 10.39 13.50 2.47
CA GLY A 130 10.26 14.28 1.24
C GLY A 130 11.28 13.85 0.17
N ALA A 131 12.50 13.50 0.57
CA ALA A 131 13.52 13.01 -0.35
C ALA A 131 13.13 11.67 -1.01
N TRP A 132 12.53 10.76 -0.25
CA TRP A 132 12.05 9.48 -0.79
C TRP A 132 10.86 9.63 -1.73
N TYR A 133 9.86 10.43 -1.36
CA TYR A 133 8.72 10.70 -2.23
C TYR A 133 9.14 11.37 -3.53
N LYS A 134 10.04 12.36 -3.46
CA LYS A 134 10.58 13.04 -4.65
C LYS A 134 11.30 12.07 -5.58
N LYS A 135 12.15 11.18 -5.05
CA LYS A 135 12.84 10.16 -5.86
C LYS A 135 11.84 9.22 -6.55
N GLY A 136 10.82 8.76 -5.82
CA GLY A 136 9.77 7.90 -6.37
C GLY A 136 9.00 8.57 -7.51
N LEU A 137 8.61 9.84 -7.32
CA LEU A 137 7.90 10.63 -8.35
C LEU A 137 8.76 10.90 -9.58
N GLU A 138 10.05 11.21 -9.41
CA GLU A 138 10.95 11.41 -10.55
C GLU A 138 11.11 10.12 -11.36
N LEU A 139 11.18 8.97 -10.69
CA LEU A 139 11.31 7.66 -11.35
C LEU A 139 10.10 7.33 -12.24
N VAL A 140 8.89 7.67 -11.82
CA VAL A 140 7.64 7.36 -12.55
C VAL A 140 7.05 8.58 -13.26
N LYS A 141 7.84 9.66 -13.43
CA LYS A 141 7.37 10.94 -13.96
C LYS A 141 6.76 10.80 -15.35
N ASN A 142 7.41 10.03 -16.21
CA ASN A 142 7.00 9.82 -17.61
C ASN A 142 6.12 8.57 -17.79
N ASP A 143 5.88 7.81 -16.71
CA ASP A 143 5.00 6.64 -16.77
C ASP A 143 3.55 7.08 -16.98
N PRO A 144 2.74 6.26 -17.69
CA PRO A 144 1.30 6.44 -17.78
C PRO A 144 0.64 6.56 -16.40
N PRO A 145 -0.60 7.06 -16.32
CA PRO A 145 -1.36 7.05 -15.07
C PRO A 145 -1.33 5.66 -14.42
N HIS A 146 -0.92 5.60 -13.15
CA HIS A 146 -0.79 4.36 -12.41
C HIS A 146 -1.10 4.57 -10.94
N LEU A 147 -1.67 3.55 -10.29
CA LEU A 147 -2.08 3.63 -8.88
C LEU A 147 -0.93 4.03 -7.96
N ILE A 148 0.25 3.44 -8.15
CA ILE A 148 1.43 3.78 -7.35
C ILE A 148 1.81 5.25 -7.49
N LYS A 149 1.79 5.81 -8.70
CA LYS A 149 2.07 7.22 -8.94
C LYS A 149 1.08 8.11 -8.18
N ALA A 150 -0.21 7.79 -8.21
CA ALA A 150 -1.23 8.50 -7.45
C ALA A 150 -0.97 8.46 -5.93
N LEU A 151 -0.60 7.29 -5.39
CA LEU A 151 -0.29 7.12 -3.97
C LEU A 151 0.97 7.88 -3.53
N VAL A 152 2.02 7.91 -4.36
CA VAL A 152 3.23 8.70 -4.05
C VAL A 152 2.91 10.20 -4.10
N LEU A 153 2.08 10.64 -5.06
CA LEU A 153 1.62 12.03 -5.14
C LEU A 153 0.80 12.42 -3.90
N GLU A 154 -0.13 11.57 -3.48
CA GLU A 154 -0.91 11.77 -2.26
C GLU A 154 -0.01 11.91 -1.01
N ASN A 155 0.94 10.99 -0.84
CA ASN A 155 1.86 11.02 0.29
C ASN A 155 2.80 12.24 0.26
N MET A 156 3.26 12.66 -0.91
CA MET A 156 4.00 13.91 -1.07
C MET A 156 3.14 15.12 -0.68
N GLY A 157 1.86 15.14 -1.07
CA GLY A 157 0.89 16.15 -0.65
C GLY A 157 0.72 16.18 0.87
N HIS A 158 0.61 15.02 1.52
CA HIS A 158 0.53 14.94 2.99
C HIS A 158 1.81 15.41 3.69
N TYR A 159 2.98 15.06 3.14
CA TYR A 159 4.26 15.59 3.60
C TYR A 159 4.28 17.12 3.54
N LEU A 160 3.95 17.70 2.38
CA LEU A 160 3.95 19.16 2.17
C LEU A 160 2.95 19.86 3.07
N TRP A 161 1.75 19.29 3.24
CA TRP A 161 0.77 19.81 4.19
C TRP A 161 1.32 19.79 5.61
N LYS A 162 1.95 18.68 6.03
CA LYS A 162 2.52 18.54 7.36
C LYS A 162 3.68 19.51 7.62
N THR A 163 4.44 19.86 6.59
CA THR A 163 5.53 20.85 6.64
C THR A 163 5.08 22.26 6.24
N GLU A 164 3.78 22.53 6.28
CA GLU A 164 3.17 23.86 6.05
C GLU A 164 3.37 24.47 4.65
N ASN A 165 3.81 23.68 3.67
CA ASN A 165 3.84 24.09 2.25
C ASN A 165 2.50 23.76 1.58
N ILE A 166 1.45 24.47 2.00
CA ILE A 166 0.08 24.26 1.53
C ILE A 166 -0.09 24.45 0.02
N PRO A 167 0.51 25.49 -0.62
CA PRO A 167 0.37 25.68 -2.06
C PRO A 167 0.87 24.48 -2.87
N GLU A 168 2.05 23.95 -2.55
CA GLU A 168 2.57 22.76 -3.24
C GLU A 168 1.79 21.49 -2.88
N ALA A 169 1.27 21.38 -1.64
CA ALA A 169 0.42 20.26 -1.26
C ALA A 169 -0.82 20.16 -2.15
N ILE A 170 -1.47 21.30 -2.43
CA ILE A 170 -2.65 21.37 -3.33
C ILE A 170 -2.28 20.88 -4.74
N VAL A 171 -1.10 21.24 -5.26
CA VAL A 171 -0.63 20.76 -6.57
C VAL A 171 -0.54 19.24 -6.59
N HIS A 172 0.10 18.63 -5.59
CA HIS A 172 0.30 17.18 -5.54
C HIS A 172 -1.02 16.43 -5.34
N PHE A 173 -1.91 16.91 -4.47
CA PHE A 173 -3.25 16.33 -4.31
C PHE A 173 -4.10 16.44 -5.58
N THR A 174 -3.97 17.54 -6.33
CA THR A 174 -4.65 17.72 -7.62
C THR A 174 -4.13 16.70 -8.64
N GLN A 175 -2.81 16.54 -8.76
CA GLN A 175 -2.19 15.54 -9.63
C GLN A 175 -2.60 14.10 -9.24
N ALA A 176 -2.66 13.80 -7.94
CA ALA A 176 -3.13 12.50 -7.44
C ALA A 176 -4.58 12.24 -7.87
N ARG A 177 -5.49 13.21 -7.64
CA ARG A 177 -6.89 13.16 -8.05
C ARG A 177 -7.05 12.92 -9.55
N ASP A 178 -6.31 13.67 -10.37
CA ASP A 178 -6.40 13.57 -11.83
C ASP A 178 -5.86 12.22 -12.31
N THR A 179 -4.83 11.68 -11.66
CA THR A 179 -4.34 10.31 -11.89
C THR A 179 -5.41 9.27 -11.54
N PHE A 180 -6.10 9.39 -10.40
CA PHE A 180 -7.21 8.52 -10.05
C PHE A 180 -8.37 8.61 -11.05
N SER A 181 -8.68 9.81 -11.54
CA SER A 181 -9.68 10.03 -12.59
C SER A 181 -9.30 9.28 -13.88
N ALA A 182 -8.05 9.38 -14.33
CA ALA A 182 -7.56 8.69 -15.53
C ALA A 182 -7.61 7.15 -15.39
N LEU A 183 -7.52 6.64 -14.16
CA LEU A 183 -7.65 5.22 -13.83
C LEU A 183 -9.11 4.75 -13.64
N ASN A 184 -10.09 5.64 -13.79
CA ASN A 184 -11.50 5.39 -13.41
C ASN A 184 -11.65 4.93 -11.95
N ASN A 185 -10.74 5.33 -11.07
CA ASN A 185 -10.82 5.03 -9.64
C ASN A 185 -11.64 6.12 -8.94
N GLN A 186 -12.95 5.92 -8.89
CA GLN A 186 -13.88 6.88 -8.30
C GLN A 186 -13.62 7.14 -6.82
N MET A 187 -13.27 6.10 -6.05
CA MET A 187 -12.99 6.23 -4.62
C MET A 187 -11.77 7.12 -4.37
N GLY A 188 -10.67 6.90 -5.08
CA GLY A 188 -9.47 7.73 -4.97
C GLY A 188 -9.71 9.17 -5.44
N TYR A 189 -10.50 9.34 -6.50
CA TYR A 189 -10.89 10.67 -6.99
C TYR A 189 -11.68 11.46 -5.94
N GLU A 190 -12.72 10.86 -5.35
CA GLU A 190 -13.55 11.50 -4.33
C GLU A 190 -12.77 11.80 -3.05
N HIS A 191 -11.93 10.86 -2.61
CA HIS A 191 -11.05 11.04 -1.45
C HIS A 191 -10.15 12.26 -1.63
N MET A 192 -9.44 12.37 -2.77
CA MET A 192 -8.61 13.56 -3.05
C MET A 192 -9.44 14.84 -3.19
N GLY A 193 -10.66 14.76 -3.72
CA GLY A 193 -11.59 15.89 -3.75
C GLY A 193 -11.95 16.42 -2.35
N ALA A 194 -12.22 15.51 -1.40
CA ALA A 194 -12.49 15.87 -0.02
C ALA A 194 -11.28 16.52 0.67
N VAL A 195 -10.08 15.98 0.44
CA VAL A 195 -8.81 16.54 0.96
C VAL A 195 -8.60 17.98 0.45
N LEU A 196 -8.78 18.21 -0.85
CA LEU A 196 -8.64 19.53 -1.47
C LEU A 196 -9.67 20.53 -0.94
N ASN A 197 -10.94 20.10 -0.77
CA ASN A 197 -11.98 20.95 -0.20
C ASN A 197 -11.66 21.35 1.25
N LYS A 198 -11.12 20.44 2.05
CA LYS A 198 -10.68 20.73 3.42
C LYS A 198 -9.55 21.76 3.45
N LEU A 199 -8.56 21.62 2.57
CA LEU A 199 -7.45 22.58 2.46
C LEU A 199 -7.92 23.98 2.05
N ARG A 200 -8.82 24.07 1.07
CA ARG A 200 -9.39 25.34 0.59
C ARG A 200 -10.35 25.97 1.60
N GLY A 201 -11.16 25.15 2.27
CA GLY A 201 -12.10 25.59 3.30
C GLY A 201 -11.40 26.17 4.53
N GLY A 202 -10.24 25.64 4.91
CA GLY A 202 -9.38 26.21 5.96
C GLY A 202 -8.74 27.55 5.60
N GLN A 203 -8.62 27.88 4.30
CA GLN A 203 -8.07 29.16 3.83
C GLN A 203 -9.12 30.26 3.66
N SER A 204 -10.41 29.93 3.72
CA SER A 204 -11.50 30.93 3.67
C SER A 204 -11.50 31.93 4.84
N HIS A 205 -10.72 31.65 5.90
CA HIS A 205 -10.51 32.55 7.05
C HIS A 205 -9.17 33.32 6.99
N GLY A 206 -8.39 33.19 5.91
CA GLY A 206 -7.14 33.92 5.75
C GLY A 206 -6.47 33.65 4.40
N HIS A 207 -6.70 34.56 3.45
CA HIS A 207 -6.14 34.63 2.10
C HIS A 207 -6.67 33.61 1.08
N GLN A 208 -7.46 34.13 0.11
CA GLN A 208 -7.86 33.43 -1.10
C GLN A 208 -6.63 33.17 -1.98
N ILE A 209 -6.30 31.90 -2.25
CA ILE A 209 -5.38 31.56 -3.33
C ILE A 209 -6.16 31.63 -4.66
N PRO A 210 -5.66 32.37 -5.67
CA PRO A 210 -6.30 32.45 -6.98
C PRO A 210 -6.41 31.08 -7.65
N ASP A 211 -7.52 30.88 -8.37
CA ASP A 211 -7.90 29.67 -9.11
C ASP A 211 -7.03 29.42 -10.36
N GLU A 212 -5.73 29.74 -10.31
CA GLU A 212 -4.83 29.68 -11.47
C GLU A 212 -4.22 28.30 -11.70
N GLY A 213 -4.27 27.41 -10.72
CA GLY A 213 -3.88 26.01 -10.86
C GLY A 213 -4.84 25.16 -11.73
N LEU A 214 -5.97 25.74 -12.17
CA LEU A 214 -6.98 25.10 -13.02
C LEU A 214 -6.82 25.41 -14.53
N LYS A 215 -5.79 26.17 -14.93
CA LYS A 215 -5.61 26.58 -16.34
C LYS A 215 -5.10 25.46 -17.26
N PHE A 216 -4.74 24.30 -16.73
CA PHE A 216 -4.45 23.10 -17.51
C PHE A 216 -5.17 21.92 -16.88
N HIS A 217 -5.85 21.10 -17.70
CA HIS A 217 -6.58 19.87 -17.33
C HIS A 217 -8.08 20.05 -17.03
N THR A 218 -8.84 20.39 -18.07
CA THR A 218 -10.26 20.00 -18.15
C THR A 218 -10.35 18.49 -18.39
N SER A 219 -10.31 17.70 -17.31
CA SER A 219 -10.66 16.27 -17.38
C SER A 219 -12.19 16.13 -17.46
N PRO A 220 -12.74 15.36 -18.40
CA PRO A 220 -14.19 15.18 -18.52
C PRO A 220 -14.72 14.43 -17.29
N THR A 221 -15.73 15.00 -16.63
CA THR A 221 -16.50 14.33 -15.58
C THR A 221 -17.04 13.00 -16.10
N PRO A 222 -16.84 11.87 -15.39
CA PRO A 222 -17.42 10.60 -15.79
C PRO A 222 -18.95 10.72 -15.72
N LYS A 223 -19.61 10.54 -16.86
CA LYS A 223 -21.08 10.50 -16.92
C LYS A 223 -21.56 9.30 -16.09
N ARG A 224 -22.35 9.56 -15.05
CA ARG A 224 -23.18 8.52 -14.41
C ARG A 224 -24.07 7.92 -15.49
N LYS A 225 -23.91 6.62 -15.76
CA LYS A 225 -24.94 5.86 -16.48
C LYS A 225 -26.12 5.72 -15.53
N THR A 226 -27.23 6.37 -15.88
CA THR A 226 -28.57 6.16 -15.32
C THR A 226 -29.14 4.84 -15.82
#